data_AF-A0A3C1ULA9-F1
#
_entry.id   AF-A0A3C1ULA9-F1
#
_cell.length_a   1.000
_cell.length_b   1.000
_cell.length_c   1.000
_cell.angle_alpha   90.00
_cell.angle_beta   90.00
_cell.angle_gamma   90.00
#
_symmetry.space_group_name_H-M   'P 1'
#
loop_
_entity.id
_entity.type
_entity.pdbx_description
1 polymer ?
#
loop_
_entity_poly.entity_id
_entity_poly.type
_entity_poly.pdbx_seq_one_letter_code
_entity_poly.pdbx_strand_id
1 'polypeptide(L)'
;MASSLESRIKFQQIFWFGVIGICALMIGFYLASNIFTLAFGIIAIAWLFLLPYHANLSAWLSLTTYTSALILPYFPGRPYLWEFAALLGWSGLIILISLRKFSPDAGEVLRRHRWLFLGIIGYCVVLMITMFYRGVGLRIIGSDQMGGRFYFQQFSCAIFPILFILLKINEKTLLKLFIVQCLLTSTFFVSDFVFASGKAAGLWFILNFFELPGDAANFERMAQMGGIRRYQSLNIVSQGLIFLILVFHNFRDFFSRKGFYLVPLTILFFSMGLLSGHRYLS
;
A
#
# COMPACT_ATOMS: atom_id res chain seq x y z
N MET A 1 46.06 -27.22 -24.63
CA MET A 1 44.78 -27.32 -23.87
C MET A 1 44.24 -25.97 -23.39
N ALA A 2 45.07 -24.93 -23.17
CA ALA A 2 44.58 -23.60 -22.77
C ALA A 2 43.80 -22.84 -23.88
N SER A 3 44.10 -23.07 -25.16
CA SER A 3 43.53 -22.31 -26.28
C SER A 3 42.05 -22.61 -26.60
N SER A 4 41.55 -23.82 -26.32
CA SER A 4 40.15 -24.20 -26.58
C SER A 4 39.19 -23.72 -25.49
N LEU A 5 39.68 -23.56 -24.25
CA LEU A 5 38.92 -22.94 -23.16
C LEU A 5 38.81 -21.43 -23.35
N GLU A 6 39.90 -20.77 -23.75
CA GLU A 6 39.90 -19.34 -24.05
C GLU A 6 38.96 -18.97 -25.22
N SER A 7 38.92 -19.80 -26.28
CA SER A 7 38.03 -19.53 -27.41
C SER A 7 36.55 -19.72 -27.05
N ARG A 8 36.23 -20.71 -26.21
CA ARG A 8 34.87 -20.92 -25.68
C ARG A 8 34.42 -19.77 -24.79
N ILE A 9 35.30 -19.26 -23.94
CA ILE A 9 35.01 -18.11 -23.07
C ILE A 9 34.77 -16.84 -23.90
N LYS A 10 35.61 -16.57 -24.92
CA LYS A 10 35.43 -15.43 -25.82
C LYS A 10 34.15 -15.53 -26.64
N PHE A 11 33.82 -16.72 -27.14
CA PHE A 11 32.57 -16.95 -27.89
C PHE A 11 31.34 -16.77 -27.00
N GLN A 12 31.37 -17.30 -25.77
CA GLN A 12 30.30 -17.10 -24.80
C GLN A 12 30.13 -15.63 -24.42
N GLN A 13 31.22 -14.89 -24.22
CA GLN A 13 31.18 -13.45 -23.95
C GLN A 13 30.56 -12.69 -25.12
N ILE A 14 31.00 -12.94 -26.36
CA ILE A 14 30.44 -12.30 -27.56
C ILE A 14 28.95 -12.62 -27.72
N PHE A 15 28.56 -13.87 -27.47
CA PHE A 15 27.16 -14.27 -27.49
C PHE A 15 26.32 -13.49 -26.46
N TRP A 16 26.78 -13.42 -25.20
CA TRP A 16 26.09 -12.66 -24.16
C TRP A 16 26.05 -11.16 -24.44
N PHE A 17 27.14 -10.56 -24.93
CA PHE A 17 27.16 -9.16 -25.33
C PHE A 17 26.23 -8.89 -26.52
N GLY A 18 26.15 -9.80 -27.48
CA GLY A 18 25.20 -9.74 -28.60
C GLY A 18 23.75 -9.81 -28.12
N VAL A 19 23.43 -10.75 -27.23
CA VAL A 19 22.09 -10.87 -26.63
C VAL A 19 21.73 -9.62 -25.82
N ILE A 20 22.65 -9.11 -24.99
CA ILE A 20 22.44 -7.88 -24.23
C ILE A 20 22.23 -6.68 -25.17
N GLY A 21 23.01 -6.58 -26.25
CA GLY A 21 22.88 -5.52 -27.25
C GLY A 21 21.54 -5.55 -27.99
N ILE A 22 21.08 -6.73 -28.43
CA ILE A 22 19.78 -6.90 -29.07
C ILE A 22 18.64 -6.58 -28.09
N CYS A 23 18.72 -7.07 -26.85
CA CYS A 23 17.76 -6.74 -25.79
C CYS A 23 17.73 -5.23 -25.52
N ALA A 24 18.89 -4.57 -25.43
CA ALA A 24 18.96 -3.13 -25.20
C ALA A 24 18.35 -2.33 -26.36
N LEU A 25 18.58 -2.73 -27.62
CA LEU A 25 17.98 -2.11 -28.80
C LEU A 25 16.46 -2.30 -28.83
N MET A 26 15.97 -3.51 -28.54
CA MET A 26 14.54 -3.78 -28.45
C MET A 26 13.87 -2.98 -27.33
N ILE A 27 14.46 -2.98 -26.14
CA ILE A 27 13.96 -2.22 -24.99
C ILE A 27 13.97 -0.72 -25.31
N GLY A 28 15.03 -0.21 -25.94
CA GLY A 28 15.13 1.18 -26.38
C GLY A 28 14.05 1.57 -27.39
N PHE A 29 13.78 0.72 -28.38
CA PHE A 29 12.72 0.93 -29.36
C PHE A 29 11.33 0.96 -28.71
N TYR A 30 11.04 0.03 -27.80
CA TYR A 30 9.76 0.02 -27.08
C TYR A 30 9.62 1.18 -26.08
N LEU A 31 10.72 1.61 -25.44
CA LEU A 31 10.73 2.81 -24.62
C LEU A 31 10.45 4.07 -25.43
N ALA A 32 11.02 4.19 -26.64
CA ALA A 32 10.84 5.37 -27.48
C ALA A 32 9.46 5.45 -28.14
N SER A 33 8.83 4.31 -28.40
CA SER A 33 7.55 4.23 -29.15
C SER A 33 6.30 4.37 -28.29
N ASN A 34 6.37 4.12 -26.98
CA ASN A 34 5.20 4.17 -26.11
C ASN A 34 5.51 4.87 -24.78
N ILE A 35 4.78 5.95 -24.49
CA ILE A 35 4.93 6.76 -23.28
C ILE A 35 4.73 5.95 -22.00
N PHE A 36 3.90 4.91 -22.03
CA PHE A 36 3.70 4.00 -20.90
C PHE A 36 4.93 3.13 -20.67
N THR A 37 5.54 2.59 -21.72
CA THR A 37 6.79 1.81 -21.60
C THR A 37 7.94 2.68 -21.09
N LEU A 38 8.04 3.92 -21.57
CA LEU A 38 8.98 4.91 -21.04
C LEU A 38 8.75 5.16 -19.55
N ALA A 39 7.51 5.40 -19.14
CA ALA A 39 7.15 5.62 -17.75
C ALA A 39 7.48 4.40 -16.87
N PHE A 40 7.14 3.18 -17.32
CA PHE A 40 7.51 1.94 -16.62
C PHE A 40 9.03 1.75 -16.52
N GLY A 41 9.78 2.09 -17.58
CA GLY A 41 11.24 2.06 -17.57
C GLY A 41 11.83 3.03 -16.54
N ILE A 42 11.33 4.26 -16.49
CA ILE A 42 11.75 5.26 -15.48
C ILE A 42 11.41 4.77 -14.07
N ILE A 43 10.20 4.24 -13.86
CA ILE A 43 9.79 3.68 -12.56
C ILE A 43 10.70 2.51 -12.16
N ALA A 44 11.02 1.61 -13.09
CA ALA A 44 11.90 0.48 -12.82
C ALA A 44 13.32 0.93 -12.45
N ILE A 45 13.85 1.94 -13.15
CA ILE A 45 15.15 2.54 -12.82
C ILE A 45 15.11 3.18 -11.43
N ALA A 46 14.09 4.00 -11.14
CA ALA A 46 13.91 4.62 -9.83
C ALA A 46 13.77 3.55 -8.72
N TRP A 47 13.05 2.46 -8.99
CA TRP A 47 12.92 1.32 -8.10
C TRP A 47 14.27 0.65 -7.81
N LEU A 48 15.11 0.47 -8.83
CA LEU A 48 16.46 -0.09 -8.64
C LEU A 48 17.36 0.84 -7.80
N PHE A 49 17.30 2.15 -8.05
CA PHE A 49 18.05 3.13 -7.24
C PHE A 49 17.62 3.15 -5.77
N LEU A 50 16.34 2.89 -5.49
CA LEU A 50 15.79 2.87 -4.15
C LEU A 50 16.00 1.54 -3.41
N LEU A 51 16.55 0.50 -4.06
CA LEU A 51 16.76 -0.84 -3.46
C LEU A 51 17.35 -0.83 -2.04
N PRO A 52 18.41 -0.05 -1.74
CA PRO A 52 18.99 -0.01 -0.38
C PRO A 52 18.02 0.47 0.69
N TYR A 53 16.98 1.22 0.30
CA TYR A 53 16.01 1.87 1.17
C TYR A 53 14.66 1.16 1.20
N HIS A 54 14.43 0.15 0.36
CA HIS A 54 13.12 -0.50 0.20
C HIS A 54 12.52 -1.00 1.51
N ALA A 55 13.32 -1.63 2.38
CA ALA A 55 12.81 -2.12 3.66
C ALA A 55 12.33 -0.97 4.57
N ASN A 56 13.11 0.10 4.68
CA ASN A 56 12.73 1.28 5.48
C ASN A 56 11.53 2.01 4.88
N LEU A 57 11.52 2.21 3.55
CA LEU A 57 10.41 2.84 2.84
C LEU A 57 9.12 2.02 2.96
N SER A 58 9.21 0.70 2.82
CA SER A 58 8.10 -0.23 3.02
C SER A 58 7.52 -0.08 4.43
N ALA A 59 8.38 -0.07 5.46
CA ALA A 59 7.93 0.12 6.84
C ALA A 59 7.31 1.49 7.09
N TRP A 60 7.92 2.57 6.61
CA TRP A 60 7.39 3.93 6.81
C TRP A 60 6.08 4.13 6.07
N LEU A 61 5.99 3.71 4.82
CA LEU A 61 4.77 3.83 4.03
C LEU A 61 3.66 2.96 4.61
N SER A 62 3.93 1.71 4.98
CA SER A 62 2.90 0.86 5.61
C SER A 62 2.41 1.43 6.94
N LEU A 63 3.31 1.85 7.83
CA LEU A 63 2.94 2.45 9.12
C LEU A 63 2.18 3.77 8.96
N THR A 64 2.49 4.57 7.95
CA THR A 64 1.81 5.86 7.73
C THR A 64 0.50 5.73 6.95
N THR A 65 0.34 4.72 6.11
CA THR A 65 -0.79 4.67 5.16
C THR A 65 -1.81 3.56 5.40
N TYR A 66 -1.43 2.42 6.00
CA TYR A 66 -2.27 1.21 6.06
C TYR A 66 -3.63 1.42 6.76
N THR A 67 -3.64 2.13 7.89
CA THR A 67 -4.84 2.44 8.68
C THR A 67 -5.26 3.91 8.55
N SER A 68 -4.59 4.69 7.72
CA SER A 68 -4.96 6.09 7.50
C SER A 68 -6.17 6.18 6.55
N ALA A 69 -7.03 7.18 6.75
CA ALA A 69 -8.05 7.55 5.76
C ALA A 69 -7.45 8.45 4.66
N LEU A 70 -6.22 8.15 4.21
CA LEU A 70 -5.56 8.94 3.21
C LEU A 70 -6.35 8.90 1.89
N ILE A 71 -6.79 10.08 1.47
CA ILE A 71 -7.22 10.35 0.11
C ILE A 71 -6.47 11.58 -0.37
N LEU A 72 -5.87 11.51 -1.57
CA LEU A 72 -5.30 12.70 -2.20
C LEU A 72 -6.42 13.65 -2.62
N PRO A 73 -6.26 14.98 -2.44
CA PRO A 73 -7.21 15.93 -3.00
C PRO A 73 -7.38 15.68 -4.51
N TYR A 74 -8.62 15.80 -5.00
CA TYR A 74 -8.99 15.50 -6.40
C TYR A 74 -8.91 14.02 -6.81
N PHE A 75 -8.44 13.12 -5.93
CA PHE A 75 -8.51 11.68 -6.17
C PHE A 75 -9.83 11.10 -5.64
N PRO A 76 -10.51 10.27 -6.43
CA PRO A 76 -11.82 9.72 -6.09
C PRO A 76 -11.76 8.58 -5.07
N GLY A 77 -10.63 7.88 -5.01
CA GLY A 77 -10.40 6.76 -4.12
C GLY A 77 -9.08 6.86 -3.36
N ARG A 78 -8.88 5.93 -2.42
CA ARG A 78 -7.63 5.81 -1.66
C ARG A 78 -6.47 5.49 -2.62
N PRO A 79 -5.32 6.18 -2.50
CA PRO A 79 -4.14 5.85 -3.30
C PRO A 79 -3.56 4.51 -2.82
N TYR A 80 -3.07 3.70 -3.75
CA TYR A 80 -2.55 2.34 -3.50
C TYR A 80 -1.14 2.32 -2.88
N LEU A 81 -0.89 3.20 -1.91
CA LEU A 81 0.44 3.42 -1.35
C LEU A 81 0.91 2.28 -0.46
N TRP A 82 0.00 1.57 0.21
CA TRP A 82 0.36 0.46 1.08
C TRP A 82 0.55 -0.84 0.31
N GLU A 83 -0.15 -1.03 -0.83
CA GLU A 83 0.15 -2.09 -1.78
C GLU A 83 1.54 -1.88 -2.41
N PHE A 84 1.85 -0.63 -2.77
CA PHE A 84 3.20 -0.26 -3.21
C PHE A 84 4.25 -0.50 -2.11
N ALA A 85 3.92 -0.17 -0.85
CA ALA A 85 4.78 -0.47 0.30
C ALA A 85 5.01 -1.98 0.46
N ALA A 86 4.00 -2.81 0.20
CA ALA A 86 4.13 -4.27 0.27
C ALA A 86 5.10 -4.79 -0.82
N LEU A 87 5.01 -4.27 -2.04
CA LEU A 87 5.94 -4.61 -3.13
C LEU A 87 7.38 -4.20 -2.81
N LEU A 88 7.57 -3.01 -2.23
CA LEU A 88 8.87 -2.57 -1.70
C LEU A 88 9.35 -3.52 -0.59
N GLY A 89 8.43 -4.02 0.24
CA GLY A 89 8.73 -4.94 1.34
C GLY A 89 9.34 -6.24 0.85
N TRP A 90 8.82 -6.82 -0.24
CA TRP A 90 9.36 -8.07 -0.81
C TRP A 90 10.78 -7.92 -1.34
N SER A 91 11.04 -6.88 -2.13
CA SER A 91 12.38 -6.60 -2.63
C SER A 91 13.34 -6.16 -1.51
N GLY A 92 12.84 -5.38 -0.55
CA GLY A 92 13.59 -4.96 0.64
C GLY A 92 13.97 -6.12 1.56
N LEU A 93 13.09 -7.12 1.74
CA LEU A 93 13.35 -8.32 2.53
C LEU A 93 14.57 -9.07 1.98
N ILE A 94 14.59 -9.32 0.66
CA ILE A 94 15.68 -10.05 0.00
C ILE A 94 17.00 -9.33 0.26
N ILE A 95 17.06 -8.02 0.00
CA ILE A 95 18.28 -7.22 0.21
C ILE A 95 18.73 -7.24 1.67
N LEU A 96 17.78 -7.13 2.61
CA LEU A 96 18.08 -7.08 4.04
C LEU A 96 18.64 -8.42 4.55
N ILE A 97 18.15 -9.54 4.03
CA ILE A 97 18.71 -10.88 4.30
C ILE A 97 20.07 -11.05 3.61
N SER A 98 20.18 -10.75 2.32
CA SER A 98 21.42 -10.92 1.53
C SER A 98 22.58 -10.10 2.08
N LEU A 99 22.31 -8.87 2.52
CA LEU A 99 23.32 -7.99 3.12
C LEU A 99 23.49 -8.19 4.64
N ARG A 100 22.74 -9.13 5.24
CA ARG A 100 22.75 -9.40 6.70
C ARG A 100 22.52 -8.13 7.55
N LYS A 101 21.67 -7.22 7.06
CA LYS A 101 21.34 -5.93 7.72
C LYS A 101 20.09 -6.02 8.60
N PHE A 102 19.78 -7.18 9.15
CA PHE A 102 18.66 -7.37 10.07
C PHE A 102 19.05 -7.06 11.52
N SER A 103 18.05 -6.79 12.36
CA SER A 103 18.22 -6.59 13.80
C SER A 103 18.91 -7.81 14.44
N PRO A 104 19.90 -7.63 15.34
CA PRO A 104 20.60 -8.74 15.99
C PRO A 104 19.65 -9.67 16.78
N ASP A 105 18.56 -9.11 17.30
CA ASP A 105 17.57 -9.85 18.09
C ASP A 105 16.48 -10.52 17.23
N ALA A 106 16.50 -10.32 15.90
CA ALA A 106 15.42 -10.75 15.02
C ALA A 106 15.17 -12.27 15.10
N GLY A 107 16.23 -13.08 15.22
CA GLY A 107 16.10 -14.53 15.33
C GLY A 107 15.48 -15.01 16.66
N GLU A 108 15.65 -14.25 17.75
CA GLU A 108 14.98 -14.54 19.02
C GLU A 108 13.52 -14.11 18.97
N VAL A 109 13.25 -12.91 18.45
CA VAL A 109 11.88 -12.37 18.30
C VAL A 109 11.04 -13.24 17.37
N LEU A 110 11.63 -13.76 16.28
CA LEU A 110 10.98 -14.69 15.36
C LEU A 110 10.57 -15.98 16.05
N ARG A 111 11.46 -16.58 16.86
CA ARG A 111 11.17 -17.79 17.63
C ARG A 111 10.09 -17.56 18.68
N ARG A 112 10.15 -16.42 19.37
CA ARG A 112 9.16 -16.01 20.37
C ARG A 112 7.75 -15.89 19.78
N HIS A 113 7.65 -15.36 18.55
CA HIS A 113 6.37 -15.14 17.86
C HIS A 113 6.08 -16.18 16.76
N ARG A 114 6.68 -17.38 16.82
CA ARG A 114 6.54 -18.42 15.78
C ARG A 114 5.09 -18.74 15.38
N TRP A 115 4.18 -18.68 16.34
CA TRP A 115 2.75 -18.94 16.12
C TRP A 115 2.08 -17.90 15.23
N LEU A 116 2.51 -16.65 15.30
CA LEU A 116 2.03 -15.59 14.40
C LEU A 116 2.38 -15.92 12.95
N PHE A 117 3.61 -16.39 12.70
CA PHE A 117 4.05 -16.78 11.37
C PHE A 117 3.35 -18.03 10.84
N LEU A 118 3.13 -19.03 11.69
CA LEU A 118 2.29 -20.17 11.34
C LEU A 118 0.87 -19.73 10.96
N GLY A 119 0.31 -18.76 11.69
CA GLY A 119 -0.97 -18.14 11.36
C GLY A 119 -0.97 -17.45 10.00
N ILE A 120 0.08 -16.68 9.67
CA ILE A 120 0.23 -16.03 8.36
C ILE A 120 0.33 -17.07 7.24
N ILE A 121 1.12 -18.12 7.42
CA ILE A 121 1.25 -19.20 6.43
C ILE A 121 -0.11 -19.89 6.25
N GLY A 122 -0.81 -20.22 7.33
CA GLY A 122 -2.15 -20.79 7.28
C GLY A 122 -3.14 -19.88 6.55
N TYR A 123 -3.10 -18.57 6.82
CA TYR A 123 -3.91 -17.57 6.11
C TYR A 123 -3.60 -17.55 4.60
N CYS A 124 -2.32 -17.52 4.21
CA CYS A 124 -1.89 -17.61 2.82
C CYS A 124 -2.37 -18.91 2.16
N VAL A 125 -2.34 -20.06 2.86
CA VAL A 125 -2.85 -21.34 2.35
C VAL A 125 -4.36 -21.28 2.13
N VAL A 126 -5.13 -20.74 3.08
CA VAL A 126 -6.58 -20.55 2.93
C VAL A 126 -6.88 -19.62 1.75
N LEU A 127 -6.09 -18.57 1.56
CA LEU A 127 -6.23 -17.70 0.39
C LEU A 127 -5.94 -18.44 -0.91
N MET A 128 -4.89 -19.24 -1.00
CA MET A 128 -4.60 -20.06 -2.19
C MET A 128 -5.73 -21.06 -2.48
N ILE A 129 -6.27 -21.72 -1.45
CA ILE A 129 -7.42 -22.62 -1.57
C ILE A 129 -8.63 -21.85 -2.09
N THR A 130 -8.90 -20.67 -1.54
CA THR A 130 -10.02 -19.83 -1.96
C THR A 130 -9.84 -19.39 -3.42
N MET A 131 -8.63 -19.01 -3.81
CA MET A 131 -8.26 -18.69 -5.19
C MET A 131 -8.44 -19.89 -6.13
N PHE A 132 -8.14 -21.10 -5.67
CA PHE A 132 -8.32 -22.32 -6.46
C PHE A 132 -9.80 -22.64 -6.70
N TYR A 133 -10.65 -22.55 -5.66
CA TYR A 133 -12.07 -22.90 -5.76
C TYR A 133 -12.96 -21.79 -6.32
N ARG A 134 -12.70 -20.53 -5.97
CA ARG A 134 -13.49 -19.37 -6.44
C ARG A 134 -12.89 -18.70 -7.66
N GLY A 135 -11.67 -19.09 -8.02
CA GLY A 135 -10.93 -18.56 -9.15
C GLY A 135 -10.31 -17.17 -8.90
N VAL A 136 -9.42 -16.77 -9.81
CA VAL A 136 -8.60 -15.56 -9.72
C VAL A 136 -8.85 -14.71 -10.95
N GLY A 137 -9.80 -13.79 -10.84
CA GLY A 137 -10.13 -12.90 -11.94
C GLY A 137 -9.62 -11.48 -11.74
N LEU A 138 -8.90 -10.99 -12.75
CA LEU A 138 -8.64 -9.57 -12.95
C LEU A 138 -9.47 -9.13 -14.16
N ARG A 139 -10.60 -8.44 -13.91
CA ARG A 139 -11.46 -7.89 -14.97
C ARG A 139 -10.72 -7.02 -15.99
N ILE A 140 -9.63 -6.38 -15.56
CA ILE A 140 -8.76 -5.56 -16.43
C ILE A 140 -8.13 -6.39 -17.56
N ILE A 141 -7.94 -7.69 -17.34
CA ILE A 141 -7.37 -8.63 -18.31
C ILE A 141 -8.49 -9.45 -18.98
N GLY A 142 -9.76 -9.00 -18.89
CA GLY A 142 -10.90 -9.65 -19.54
C GLY A 142 -11.46 -10.88 -18.82
N SER A 143 -11.12 -11.09 -17.55
CA SER A 143 -11.69 -12.20 -16.76
C SER A 143 -13.08 -11.86 -16.19
N ASP A 144 -14.03 -12.78 -16.28
CA ASP A 144 -15.38 -12.66 -15.71
C ASP A 144 -15.40 -12.74 -14.17
N GLN A 145 -14.34 -13.26 -13.57
CA GLN A 145 -14.25 -13.45 -12.12
C GLN A 145 -13.78 -12.16 -11.41
N MET A 146 -14.29 -11.94 -10.20
CA MET A 146 -13.93 -10.80 -9.34
C MET A 146 -13.04 -11.23 -8.17
N GLY A 147 -12.15 -10.35 -7.73
CA GLY A 147 -11.41 -10.52 -6.46
C GLY A 147 -9.91 -10.85 -6.60
N GLY A 148 -9.39 -11.09 -7.81
CA GLY A 148 -7.97 -11.39 -8.03
C GLY A 148 -7.01 -10.36 -7.44
N ARG A 149 -7.40 -9.09 -7.49
CA ARG A 149 -6.66 -7.98 -6.88
C ARG A 149 -6.61 -8.05 -5.36
N PHE A 150 -7.72 -8.34 -4.69
CA PHE A 150 -7.75 -8.44 -3.22
C PHE A 150 -6.87 -9.59 -2.72
N TYR A 151 -6.88 -10.72 -3.44
CA TYR A 151 -5.97 -11.81 -3.15
C TYR A 151 -4.52 -11.36 -3.29
N PHE A 152 -4.13 -10.77 -4.43
CA PHE A 152 -2.76 -10.29 -4.65
C PHE A 152 -2.32 -9.28 -3.58
N GLN A 153 -3.21 -8.38 -3.19
CA GLN A 153 -2.98 -7.41 -2.14
C GLN A 153 -2.73 -8.06 -0.77
N GLN A 154 -3.58 -9.01 -0.37
CA GLN A 154 -3.44 -9.73 0.90
C GLN A 154 -2.16 -10.56 0.95
N PHE A 155 -1.83 -11.25 -0.15
CA PHE A 155 -0.55 -11.95 -0.29
C PHE A 155 0.65 -11.01 -0.19
N SER A 156 0.58 -9.89 -0.89
CA SER A 156 1.67 -8.91 -0.86
C SER A 156 1.89 -8.39 0.56
N CYS A 157 0.82 -8.10 1.30
CA CYS A 157 0.88 -7.56 2.67
C CYS A 157 1.35 -8.57 3.73
N ALA A 158 1.35 -9.88 3.44
CA ALA A 158 1.86 -10.91 4.35
C ALA A 158 3.34 -10.71 4.71
N ILE A 159 4.06 -9.88 3.96
CA ILE A 159 5.46 -9.52 4.20
C ILE A 159 5.67 -8.64 5.44
N PHE A 160 4.69 -7.80 5.81
CA PHE A 160 4.90 -6.76 6.82
C PHE A 160 5.30 -7.29 8.20
N PRO A 161 4.68 -8.35 8.75
CA PRO A 161 5.08 -8.86 10.07
C PRO A 161 6.54 -9.35 10.10
N ILE A 162 7.01 -9.98 9.02
CA ILE A 162 8.42 -10.38 8.87
C ILE A 162 9.30 -9.14 8.81
N LEU A 163 8.92 -8.18 7.97
CA LEU A 163 9.68 -6.94 7.74
C LEU A 163 9.85 -6.13 9.04
N PHE A 164 8.79 -5.99 9.83
CA PHE A 164 8.82 -5.23 11.10
C PHE A 164 9.68 -5.89 12.17
N ILE A 165 9.81 -7.23 12.17
CA ILE A 165 10.70 -7.93 13.11
C ILE A 165 12.16 -7.79 12.69
N LEU A 166 12.43 -7.79 11.39
CA LEU A 166 13.79 -7.65 10.86
C LEU A 166 14.32 -6.23 10.95
N LEU A 167 13.44 -5.22 10.92
CA LEU A 167 13.81 -3.82 11.00
C LEU A 167 13.92 -3.34 12.45
N LYS A 168 15.00 -2.62 12.74
CA LYS A 168 15.18 -1.92 14.01
C LYS A 168 14.52 -0.54 13.93
N ILE A 169 13.26 -0.45 14.34
CA ILE A 169 12.53 0.82 14.42
C ILE A 169 12.62 1.35 15.85
N ASN A 170 13.18 2.54 16.00
CA ASN A 170 13.20 3.23 17.29
C ASN A 170 11.78 3.71 17.67
N GLU A 171 11.45 3.67 18.95
CA GLU A 171 10.16 4.11 19.48
C GLU A 171 9.82 5.56 19.08
N LYS A 172 10.79 6.48 19.17
CA LYS A 172 10.63 7.87 18.72
C LYS A 172 10.22 7.97 17.24
N THR A 173 10.77 7.10 16.40
CA THR A 173 10.43 7.06 14.97
C THR A 173 9.04 6.48 14.77
N LEU A 174 8.71 5.40 15.48
CA LEU A 174 7.38 4.78 15.44
C LEU A 174 6.29 5.79 15.82
N LEU A 175 6.51 6.56 16.90
CA LEU A 175 5.57 7.60 17.35
C LEU A 175 5.43 8.72 16.32
N LYS A 176 6.51 9.17 15.70
CA LYS A 176 6.45 10.16 14.60
C LYS A 176 5.65 9.64 13.42
N LEU A 177 5.89 8.41 12.98
CA LEU A 177 5.16 7.79 11.87
C LEU A 177 3.67 7.63 12.21
N PHE A 178 3.35 7.26 13.46
CA PHE A 178 1.97 7.16 13.92
C PHE A 178 1.25 8.52 13.96
N ILE A 179 1.93 9.59 14.37
CA ILE A 179 1.39 10.96 14.28
C ILE A 179 1.12 11.31 12.81
N VAL A 180 2.06 11.00 11.90
CA VAL A 180 1.86 11.23 10.46
C VAL A 180 0.67 10.44 9.94
N GLN A 181 0.50 9.18 10.32
CA GLN A 181 -0.66 8.35 9.95
C GLN A 181 -1.98 9.03 10.36
N CYS A 182 -2.06 9.53 11.59
CA CYS A 182 -3.23 10.23 12.09
C CYS A 182 -3.48 11.58 11.38
N LEU A 183 -2.42 12.29 11.01
CA LEU A 183 -2.53 13.52 10.23
C LEU A 183 -2.97 13.25 8.78
N LEU A 184 -2.48 12.19 8.14
CA LEU A 184 -2.87 11.80 6.78
C LEU A 184 -4.35 11.48 6.68
N THR A 185 -4.94 10.95 7.74
CA THR A 185 -6.40 10.76 7.86
C THR A 185 -7.19 12.07 7.72
N SER A 186 -6.60 13.23 8.03
CA SER A 186 -7.26 14.53 7.86
C SER A 186 -7.38 14.96 6.39
N THR A 187 -6.60 14.38 5.47
CA THR A 187 -6.73 14.69 4.04
C THR A 187 -8.08 14.24 3.48
N PHE A 188 -8.74 13.30 4.17
CA PHE A 188 -10.13 12.92 3.89
C PHE A 188 -11.04 14.14 3.83
N PHE A 189 -10.99 15.04 4.83
CA PHE A 189 -11.86 16.22 4.88
C PHE A 189 -11.63 17.18 3.71
N VAL A 190 -10.37 17.42 3.37
CA VAL A 190 -10.00 18.28 2.24
C VAL A 190 -10.52 17.68 0.95
N SER A 191 -10.33 16.38 0.78
CA SER A 191 -10.81 15.68 -0.40
C SER A 191 -12.34 15.64 -0.45
N ASP A 192 -13.02 15.46 0.68
CA ASP A 192 -14.49 15.45 0.76
C ASP A 192 -15.09 16.81 0.41
N PHE A 193 -14.50 17.89 0.91
CA PHE A 193 -14.89 19.25 0.58
C PHE A 193 -14.73 19.54 -0.93
N VAL A 194 -13.61 19.14 -1.53
CA VAL A 194 -13.36 19.32 -2.96
C VAL A 194 -14.40 18.57 -3.81
N PHE A 195 -14.74 17.34 -3.45
CA PHE A 195 -15.76 16.56 -4.18
C PHE A 195 -17.18 17.08 -3.95
N ALA A 196 -17.52 17.52 -2.74
CA ALA A 196 -18.79 18.18 -2.45
C ALA A 196 -18.95 19.50 -3.23
N SER A 197 -17.85 20.21 -3.50
CA SER A 197 -17.87 21.46 -4.29
C SER A 197 -18.06 21.26 -5.81
N GLY A 198 -18.17 20.02 -6.29
CA GLY A 198 -18.43 19.70 -7.71
C GLY A 198 -17.24 19.90 -8.67
N LYS A 199 -16.10 20.40 -8.19
CA LYS A 199 -14.93 20.77 -9.02
C LYS A 199 -14.08 19.59 -9.51
N ALA A 200 -14.35 18.36 -9.06
CA ALA A 200 -13.51 17.19 -9.31
C ALA A 200 -13.93 16.34 -10.54
N ALA A 201 -14.92 16.78 -11.32
CA ALA A 201 -15.54 15.98 -12.39
C ALA A 201 -14.59 15.49 -13.50
N GLY A 202 -13.42 16.11 -13.69
CA GLY A 202 -12.50 15.84 -14.80
C GLY A 202 -11.55 14.64 -14.66
N LEU A 203 -11.49 13.98 -13.50
CA LEU A 203 -10.50 12.90 -13.23
C LEU A 203 -11.09 11.48 -13.28
N TRP A 204 -12.28 11.34 -13.86
CA TRP A 204 -13.00 10.08 -14.01
C TRP A 204 -12.21 8.98 -14.75
N PHE A 205 -11.31 9.35 -15.66
CA PHE A 205 -10.45 8.39 -16.34
C PHE A 205 -9.43 7.72 -15.39
N ILE A 206 -8.87 8.48 -14.44
CA ILE A 206 -7.94 7.97 -13.42
C ILE A 206 -8.70 7.11 -12.41
N LEU A 207 -9.94 7.48 -12.11
CA LEU A 207 -10.90 6.72 -11.29
C LEU A 207 -11.08 5.29 -11.85
N ASN A 208 -11.44 5.17 -13.13
CA ASN A 208 -11.61 3.87 -13.80
C ASN A 208 -10.33 3.05 -13.90
N PHE A 209 -9.15 3.69 -13.97
CA PHE A 209 -7.86 3.00 -14.00
C PHE A 209 -7.51 2.36 -12.65
N PHE A 210 -7.93 3.00 -11.56
CA PHE A 210 -7.52 2.64 -10.21
C PHE A 210 -8.63 1.95 -9.39
N GLU A 211 -9.92 2.14 -9.66
CA GLU A 211 -11.02 1.46 -8.98
C GLU A 211 -11.32 0.07 -9.57
N LEU A 212 -11.91 -0.83 -8.75
CA LEU A 212 -12.49 -2.07 -9.24
C LEU A 212 -13.65 -1.75 -10.18
N PRO A 213 -13.86 -2.49 -11.29
CA PRO A 213 -15.12 -2.44 -12.04
C PRO A 213 -16.33 -2.88 -11.20
N GLY A 214 -16.12 -3.53 -10.04
CA GLY A 214 -17.17 -3.84 -9.07
C GLY A 214 -17.53 -2.65 -8.19
N ASP A 215 -16.53 -1.91 -7.68
CA ASP A 215 -16.77 -0.70 -6.91
C ASP A 215 -17.19 0.44 -7.83
N ALA A 216 -16.63 0.59 -9.03
CA ALA A 216 -17.02 1.58 -10.03
C ALA A 216 -18.39 1.29 -10.67
N ALA A 217 -18.77 0.03 -10.94
CA ALA A 217 -20.11 -0.29 -11.44
C ALA A 217 -21.18 -0.28 -10.34
N ASN A 218 -20.83 -0.63 -9.09
CA ASN A 218 -21.71 -0.41 -7.95
C ASN A 218 -21.78 1.07 -7.57
N PHE A 219 -20.69 1.82 -7.73
CA PHE A 219 -20.62 3.27 -7.61
C PHE A 219 -21.50 3.93 -8.64
N GLU A 220 -21.39 3.55 -9.90
CA GLU A 220 -22.18 4.12 -10.99
C GLU A 220 -23.65 3.71 -10.84
N ARG A 221 -23.96 2.46 -10.46
CA ARG A 221 -25.32 2.06 -10.08
C ARG A 221 -25.86 2.81 -8.87
N MET A 222 -25.08 2.96 -7.79
CA MET A 222 -25.53 3.62 -6.56
C MET A 222 -25.54 5.16 -6.69
N ALA A 223 -24.70 5.73 -7.55
CA ALA A 223 -24.74 7.13 -7.94
C ALA A 223 -25.96 7.40 -8.83
N GLN A 224 -26.30 6.50 -9.76
CA GLN A 224 -27.48 6.58 -10.62
C GLN A 224 -28.80 6.30 -9.87
N MET A 225 -28.83 5.37 -8.90
CA MET A 225 -30.04 5.01 -8.15
C MET A 225 -30.22 5.80 -6.84
N GLY A 226 -29.15 6.34 -6.25
CA GLY A 226 -29.19 6.92 -4.90
C GLY A 226 -28.22 8.09 -4.64
N GLY A 227 -27.54 8.63 -5.64
CA GLY A 227 -26.65 9.80 -5.46
C GLY A 227 -25.44 9.58 -4.55
N ILE A 228 -25.12 8.33 -4.19
CA ILE A 228 -23.98 8.02 -3.31
C ILE A 228 -22.68 8.14 -4.11
N ARG A 229 -21.83 9.12 -3.74
CA ARG A 229 -20.59 9.44 -4.47
C ARG A 229 -19.29 9.12 -3.73
N ARG A 230 -19.29 8.29 -2.67
CA ARG A 230 -18.02 7.91 -1.99
C ARG A 230 -18.01 6.60 -1.19
N TYR A 231 -16.89 5.87 -1.29
CA TYR A 231 -16.57 4.62 -0.57
C TYR A 231 -15.54 4.82 0.57
N GLN A 232 -15.69 5.84 1.42
CA GLN A 232 -14.91 5.88 2.65
C GLN A 232 -15.73 6.34 3.84
N SER A 233 -15.42 5.73 4.99
CA SER A 233 -16.21 5.81 6.20
C SER A 233 -15.54 6.81 7.15
N LEU A 234 -16.31 7.78 7.65
CA LEU A 234 -15.85 8.69 8.70
C LEU A 234 -15.44 7.97 9.97
N ASN A 235 -15.80 6.69 10.11
CA ASN A 235 -15.33 5.84 11.18
C ASN A 235 -13.80 5.71 11.19
N ILE A 236 -13.16 5.53 10.02
CA ILE A 236 -11.69 5.47 9.93
C ILE A 236 -11.08 6.83 10.32
N VAL A 237 -11.75 7.92 9.93
CA VAL A 237 -11.33 9.29 10.27
C VAL A 237 -11.40 9.55 11.77
N SER A 238 -12.54 9.20 12.37
CA SER A 238 -12.81 9.28 13.80
C SER A 238 -11.76 8.52 14.61
N GLN A 239 -11.48 7.27 14.25
CA GLN A 239 -10.48 6.43 14.93
C GLN A 239 -9.10 7.08 14.90
N GLY A 240 -8.65 7.57 13.74
CA GLY A 240 -7.36 8.25 13.62
C GLY A 240 -7.25 9.50 14.49
N LEU A 241 -8.30 10.32 14.56
CA LEU A 241 -8.31 11.54 15.37
C LEU A 241 -8.37 11.25 16.88
N ILE A 242 -9.13 10.24 17.29
CA ILE A 242 -9.16 9.79 18.70
C ILE A 242 -7.79 9.27 19.12
N PHE A 243 -7.12 8.49 18.26
CA PHE A 243 -5.76 8.06 18.53
C PHE A 243 -4.77 9.22 18.60
N LEU A 244 -4.92 10.25 17.77
CA LEU A 244 -4.11 11.46 17.87
C LEU A 244 -4.24 12.15 19.23
N ILE A 245 -5.45 12.23 19.79
CA ILE A 245 -5.67 12.76 21.15
C ILE A 245 -4.89 11.93 22.17
N LEU A 246 -4.97 10.60 22.08
CA LEU A 246 -4.31 9.70 23.03
C LEU A 246 -2.77 9.71 22.92
N VAL A 247 -2.21 10.15 21.79
CA VAL A 247 -0.75 10.34 21.65
C VAL A 247 -0.27 11.55 22.44
N PHE A 248 -1.05 12.64 22.45
CA PHE A 248 -0.68 13.89 23.13
C PHE A 248 -1.20 13.99 24.57
N HIS A 249 -2.20 13.19 24.91
CA HIS A 249 -2.85 13.22 26.22
C HIS A 249 -2.99 11.81 26.79
N ASN A 250 -2.57 11.64 28.05
CA ASN A 250 -2.71 10.38 28.74
C ASN A 250 -4.17 10.14 29.14
N PHE A 251 -4.57 8.89 29.33
CA PHE A 251 -5.92 8.58 29.86
C PHE A 251 -6.22 9.26 31.19
N ARG A 252 -5.20 9.53 32.03
CA ARG A 252 -5.37 10.26 33.28
C ARG A 252 -5.78 11.73 33.06
N ASP A 253 -5.40 12.34 31.94
CA ASP A 253 -5.77 13.72 31.62
C ASP A 253 -7.28 13.87 31.40
N PHE A 254 -7.98 12.81 30.96
CA PHE A 254 -9.44 12.81 30.79
C PHE A 254 -10.20 12.96 32.10
N PHE A 255 -9.62 12.53 33.22
CA PHE A 255 -10.22 12.65 34.56
C PHE A 255 -9.74 13.89 35.32
N SER A 256 -8.97 14.77 34.65
CA SER A 256 -8.43 16.01 35.23
C SER A 256 -9.20 17.24 34.75
N ARG A 257 -8.72 18.45 35.09
CA ARG A 257 -9.25 19.72 34.54
C ARG A 257 -9.23 19.77 33.00
N LYS A 258 -8.31 19.04 32.35
CA LYS A 258 -8.25 18.91 30.89
C LYS A 258 -9.42 18.10 30.31
N GLY A 259 -10.06 17.27 31.14
CA GLY A 259 -11.26 16.51 30.77
C GLY A 259 -12.39 17.39 30.23
N PHE A 260 -12.47 18.65 30.68
CA PHE A 260 -13.48 19.60 30.23
C PHE A 260 -13.50 19.80 28.71
N TYR A 261 -12.33 19.80 28.05
CA TYR A 261 -12.27 19.90 26.59
C TYR A 261 -11.99 18.55 25.91
N LEU A 262 -11.26 17.63 26.57
CA LEU A 262 -10.92 16.33 26.00
C LEU A 262 -12.15 15.42 25.85
N VAL A 263 -13.06 15.41 26.83
CA VAL A 263 -14.26 14.55 26.77
C VAL A 263 -15.20 14.99 25.65
N PRO A 264 -15.59 16.29 25.53
CA PRO A 264 -16.41 16.74 24.40
C PRO A 264 -15.74 16.50 23.04
N LEU A 265 -14.42 16.70 22.93
CA LEU A 265 -13.69 16.48 21.68
C LEU A 265 -13.71 15.01 21.25
N THR A 266 -13.46 14.09 22.18
CA THR A 266 -13.53 12.64 21.91
C THR A 266 -14.95 12.20 21.56
N ILE A 267 -15.97 12.72 22.26
CA ILE A 267 -17.37 12.46 21.92
C ILE A 267 -17.68 12.98 20.51
N LEU A 268 -17.24 14.18 20.16
CA LEU A 268 -17.44 14.76 18.82
C LEU A 268 -16.85 13.86 17.73
N PHE A 269 -15.59 13.42 17.87
CA PHE A 269 -14.99 12.51 16.91
C PHE A 269 -15.69 11.16 16.88
N PHE A 270 -16.05 10.60 18.03
CA PHE A 270 -16.77 9.33 18.11
C PHE A 270 -18.15 9.42 17.42
N SER A 271 -18.93 10.47 17.71
CA SER A 271 -20.21 10.75 17.05
C SER A 271 -20.05 10.93 15.54
N MET A 272 -18.99 11.62 15.08
CA MET A 272 -18.68 11.71 13.65
C MET A 272 -18.44 10.33 13.02
N GLY A 273 -17.78 9.42 13.75
CA GLY A 273 -17.59 8.03 13.35
C GLY A 273 -18.89 7.22 13.34
N LEU A 274 -19.83 7.48 14.24
CA LEU A 274 -21.17 6.87 14.24
C LEU A 274 -22.06 7.37 13.09
N LEU A 275 -21.89 8.64 12.69
CA LEU A 275 -22.53 9.22 11.51
C LEU A 275 -21.94 8.71 10.18
N SER A 276 -21.03 7.73 10.25
CA SER A 276 -20.45 7.02 9.13
C SER A 276 -21.39 5.91 8.62
N GLY A 277 -22.46 6.29 7.94
CA GLY A 277 -23.25 5.44 7.05
C GLY A 277 -23.20 5.94 5.60
N HIS A 278 -23.79 5.20 4.65
CA HIS A 278 -23.96 5.66 3.26
C HIS A 278 -24.54 7.07 3.23
N ARG A 279 -23.75 8.07 2.84
CA ARG A 279 -24.19 9.46 2.77
C ARG A 279 -24.78 9.72 1.40
N TYR A 280 -26.06 10.09 1.39
CA TYR A 280 -26.72 10.68 0.25
C TYR A 280 -26.13 12.08 0.05
N LEU A 281 -25.36 12.26 -1.01
CA LEU A 281 -25.01 13.59 -1.50
C LEU A 281 -26.12 13.94 -2.50
N SER A 282 -27.12 14.69 -2.03
CA SER A 282 -28.15 15.29 -2.89
C SER A 282 -27.53 16.25 -3.89
#